data_AF-A0A0T1STQ2-F1
#
_entry.id   AF-A0A0T1STQ2-F1
#
_cell.length_a   1.000
_cell.length_b   1.000
_cell.length_c   1.000
_cell.angle_alpha   90.00
_cell.angle_beta   90.00
_cell.angle_gamma   90.00
#
_symmetry.space_group_name_H-M   'P 1'
#
loop_
_entity.id
_entity.type
_entity.pdbx_description
1 polymer ?
#
loop_
_entity_poly.entity_id
_entity_poly.type
_entity_poly.pdbx_seq_one_letter_code
_entity_poly.pdbx_strand_id
1 'polypeptide(L)'
;MGVTEAAQIPQQRGEQLLDSAVRYAEERHWDVFPGTWLEAVEGRERCSCGADACALPGAHAVRPDWSTQATGSGVGARRMWSKQPKASILLPTGRTFDAIEVPESAGFLALARMERMELTLGPVTCTPDRRMYFFVLPGAATKVPDLVRKLGWVPAAIDLTTRGEGHYVAAPPTRIGGCGAVQWARRPTPANRWLPDAEELISALAYACGREAAEARGRTS
;
A
#
# COMPACT_ATOMS: atom_id res chain seq x y z
N MET A 1 -42.83 5.38 12.89
CA MET A 1 -41.74 4.56 13.45
C MET A 1 -40.71 4.36 12.36
N GLY A 2 -39.58 5.07 12.45
CA GLY A 2 -38.54 5.05 11.43
C GLY A 2 -37.67 3.81 11.57
N VAL A 3 -37.54 3.04 10.48
CA VAL A 3 -36.62 1.92 10.39
C VAL A 3 -35.24 2.51 10.09
N THR A 4 -34.34 2.50 11.08
CA THR A 4 -32.92 2.73 10.83
C THR A 4 -32.38 1.57 10.02
N GLU A 5 -32.23 1.80 8.72
CA GLU A 5 -31.55 0.89 7.80
C GLU A 5 -30.09 0.75 8.27
N ALA A 6 -29.78 -0.40 8.87
CA ALA A 6 -28.41 -0.74 9.26
C ALA A 6 -27.56 -0.79 8.00
N ALA A 7 -26.55 0.10 7.93
CA ALA A 7 -25.60 0.15 6.82
C ALA A 7 -25.04 -1.27 6.56
N GLN A 8 -25.42 -1.87 5.44
CA GLN A 8 -24.90 -3.17 5.04
C GLN A 8 -23.40 -3.03 4.77
N ILE A 9 -22.60 -3.65 5.64
CA ILE A 9 -21.14 -3.70 5.50
C ILE A 9 -20.82 -4.36 4.15
N PRO A 10 -20.05 -3.70 3.25
CA PRO A 10 -19.71 -4.26 1.96
C PRO A 10 -18.97 -5.60 2.13
N GLN A 11 -19.64 -6.70 1.77
CA GLN A 11 -19.05 -8.04 1.80
C GLN A 11 -17.96 -8.15 0.73
N GLN A 12 -16.73 -8.40 1.14
CA GLN A 12 -15.67 -8.79 0.20
C GLN A 12 -15.95 -10.21 -0.30
N ARG A 13 -16.22 -10.34 -1.60
CA ARG A 13 -16.37 -11.64 -2.24
C ARG A 13 -14.98 -12.25 -2.43
N GLY A 14 -14.68 -13.37 -1.78
CA GLY A 14 -13.35 -14.00 -1.79
C GLY A 14 -12.79 -14.31 -3.19
N GLU A 15 -13.66 -14.48 -4.19
CA GLU A 15 -13.28 -14.61 -5.60
C GLU A 15 -12.51 -13.38 -6.11
N GLN A 16 -12.89 -12.17 -5.69
CA GLN A 16 -12.20 -10.93 -6.09
C GLN A 16 -10.77 -10.84 -5.52
N LEU A 17 -10.57 -11.33 -4.28
CA LEU A 17 -9.24 -11.35 -3.65
C LEU A 17 -8.33 -12.36 -4.35
N LEU A 18 -8.83 -13.57 -4.59
CA LEU A 18 -8.09 -14.61 -5.30
C LEU A 18 -7.68 -14.13 -6.69
N ASP A 19 -8.62 -13.61 -7.48
CA ASP A 19 -8.33 -13.16 -8.84
C ASP A 19 -7.31 -12.02 -8.85
N SER A 20 -7.43 -11.07 -7.91
CA SER A 20 -6.47 -9.97 -7.80
C SER A 20 -5.06 -10.47 -7.42
N ALA A 21 -4.95 -11.39 -6.46
CA ALA A 21 -3.67 -11.97 -6.05
C ALA A 21 -2.99 -12.72 -7.20
N VAL A 22 -3.76 -13.49 -7.98
CA VAL A 22 -3.27 -14.17 -9.17
C VAL A 22 -2.77 -13.18 -10.21
N ARG A 23 -3.54 -12.11 -10.49
CA ARG A 23 -3.12 -11.09 -11.46
C ARG A 23 -1.85 -10.35 -11.04
N TYR A 24 -1.66 -10.07 -9.76
CA TYR A 24 -0.40 -9.49 -9.28
C TYR A 24 0.80 -10.43 -9.51
N ALA A 25 0.63 -11.72 -9.26
CA ALA A 25 1.67 -12.72 -9.52
C ALA A 25 1.93 -12.90 -11.03
N GLU A 26 0.89 -13.08 -11.84
CA GLU A 26 1.03 -13.45 -13.26
C GLU A 26 1.32 -12.25 -14.18
N GLU A 27 0.62 -11.14 -14.01
CA GLU A 27 0.72 -10.00 -14.93
C GLU A 27 1.85 -9.05 -14.55
N ARG A 28 2.09 -8.89 -13.23
CA ARG A 28 3.08 -7.95 -12.68
C ARG A 28 4.35 -8.61 -12.17
N HIS A 29 4.35 -9.95 -12.02
CA HIS A 29 5.46 -10.68 -11.42
C HIS A 29 5.81 -10.16 -10.02
N TRP A 30 4.80 -9.72 -9.27
CA TRP A 30 4.97 -9.35 -7.88
C TRP A 30 4.71 -10.57 -7.01
N ASP A 31 5.59 -10.80 -6.04
CA ASP A 31 5.33 -11.80 -5.01
C ASP A 31 4.08 -11.38 -4.21
N VAL A 32 3.26 -12.35 -3.82
CA VAL A 32 2.08 -12.17 -2.98
C VAL A 32 2.07 -13.17 -1.83
N PHE A 33 1.48 -12.80 -0.70
CA PHE A 33 1.16 -13.75 0.36
C PHE A 33 -0.14 -13.37 1.11
N PRO A 34 -0.87 -14.36 1.66
CA PRO A 34 -2.06 -14.10 2.45
C PRO A 34 -1.71 -13.54 3.83
N GLY A 35 -2.27 -12.38 4.16
CA GLY A 35 -2.20 -11.81 5.51
C GLY A 35 -3.37 -12.22 6.41
N THR A 36 -3.53 -11.49 7.51
CA THR A 36 -4.74 -11.53 8.34
C THR A 36 -5.99 -11.14 7.55
N TRP A 37 -7.17 -11.43 8.10
CA TRP A 37 -8.45 -11.07 7.49
C TRP A 37 -9.39 -10.48 8.54
N LEU A 38 -10.51 -9.94 8.05
CA LEU A 38 -11.58 -9.42 8.89
C LEU A 38 -12.64 -10.48 9.15
N GLU A 39 -13.03 -10.60 10.41
CA GLU A 39 -14.10 -11.46 10.88
C GLU A 39 -15.25 -10.60 11.41
N ALA A 40 -16.46 -10.88 10.93
CA ALA A 40 -17.66 -10.23 11.44
C ALA A 40 -18.09 -10.95 12.72
N VAL A 41 -17.93 -10.29 13.87
CA VAL A 41 -18.31 -10.80 15.18
C VAL A 41 -19.27 -9.79 15.79
N GLU A 42 -20.53 -10.17 16.06
CA GLU A 42 -21.52 -9.28 16.71
C GLU A 42 -21.70 -7.92 16.00
N GLY A 43 -21.63 -7.89 14.66
CA GLY A 43 -21.80 -6.66 13.87
C GLY A 43 -20.59 -5.73 13.83
N ARG A 44 -19.47 -6.09 14.48
CA ARG A 44 -18.18 -5.40 14.36
C ARG A 44 -17.18 -6.27 13.60
N GLU A 45 -16.23 -5.61 12.94
CA GLU A 45 -15.12 -6.28 12.28
C GLU A 45 -13.95 -6.41 13.25
N ARG A 46 -13.52 -7.65 13.47
CA ARG A 46 -12.33 -7.97 14.26
C ARG A 46 -11.25 -8.53 13.34
N CYS A 47 -9.99 -8.25 13.68
CA CYS A 47 -8.87 -8.88 12.99
C CYS A 47 -8.75 -10.34 13.40
N SER A 48 -8.45 -11.23 12.46
CA SER A 48 -8.22 -12.65 12.73
C SER A 48 -6.99 -12.94 13.60
N CYS A 49 -6.16 -11.94 13.90
CA CYS A 49 -5.05 -12.08 14.86
C CYS A 49 -5.50 -12.12 16.33
N GLY A 50 -6.76 -11.76 16.62
CA GLY A 50 -7.32 -11.78 17.97
C GLY A 50 -6.91 -10.62 18.89
N ALA A 51 -6.04 -9.69 18.44
CA ALA A 51 -5.68 -8.52 19.22
C ALA A 51 -6.85 -7.53 19.32
N ASP A 52 -7.17 -7.06 20.52
CA ASP A 52 -8.30 -6.14 20.75
C ASP A 52 -8.09 -4.76 20.12
N ALA A 53 -6.83 -4.27 20.10
CA ALA A 53 -6.44 -3.00 19.48
C ALA A 53 -5.42 -3.23 18.36
N CYS A 54 -5.81 -4.04 17.36
CA CYS A 54 -4.98 -4.27 16.18
C CYS A 54 -4.76 -2.96 15.40
N ALA A 55 -3.50 -2.60 15.12
CA ALA A 55 -3.16 -1.36 14.42
C ALA A 55 -3.58 -1.37 12.93
N LEU A 56 -3.56 -2.55 12.28
CA LEU A 56 -3.92 -2.73 10.87
C LEU A 56 -4.90 -3.90 10.72
N PRO A 57 -6.15 -3.79 11.22
CA PRO A 57 -7.07 -4.92 11.24
C PRO A 57 -7.28 -5.52 9.86
N GLY A 58 -6.91 -6.80 9.69
CA GLY A 58 -7.04 -7.50 8.43
C GLY A 58 -5.99 -7.17 7.37
N ALA A 59 -4.93 -6.43 7.69
CA ALA A 59 -3.93 -5.98 6.70
C ALA A 59 -2.48 -6.09 7.18
N HIS A 60 -2.17 -7.11 7.99
CA HIS A 60 -0.80 -7.42 8.39
C HIS A 60 -0.48 -8.91 8.26
N ALA A 61 0.79 -9.27 8.33
CA ALA A 61 1.24 -10.65 8.29
C ALA A 61 0.71 -11.45 9.50
N VAL A 62 0.36 -12.72 9.29
CA VAL A 62 -0.10 -13.61 10.36
C VAL A 62 1.05 -14.02 11.28
N ARG A 63 2.25 -14.20 10.72
CA ARG A 63 3.45 -14.63 11.44
C ARG A 63 4.69 -13.85 11.00
N PRO A 64 5.75 -13.76 11.83
CA PRO A 64 6.98 -13.06 11.48
C PRO A 64 7.75 -13.67 10.29
N ASP A 65 7.59 -14.97 10.03
CA ASP A 65 8.23 -15.72 8.96
C ASP A 65 7.48 -15.64 7.62
N TRP A 66 6.64 -14.61 7.44
CA TRP A 66 5.77 -14.42 6.27
C TRP A 66 6.52 -14.46 4.94
N SER A 67 7.79 -14.06 4.91
CA SER A 67 8.60 -14.03 3.69
C SER A 67 8.76 -15.41 3.07
N THR A 68 8.74 -16.48 3.87
CA THR A 68 8.80 -17.87 3.42
C THR A 68 7.50 -18.35 2.77
N GLN A 69 6.41 -17.60 2.97
CA GLN A 69 5.07 -17.93 2.48
C GLN A 69 4.72 -17.17 1.19
N ALA A 70 5.60 -16.29 0.70
CA ALA A 70 5.36 -15.52 -0.50
C ALA A 70 5.52 -16.34 -1.78
N THR A 71 4.74 -15.99 -2.81
CA THR A 71 4.82 -16.62 -4.12
C THR A 71 4.61 -15.62 -5.25
N GLY A 72 5.45 -15.68 -6.27
CA GLY A 72 5.26 -14.98 -7.54
C GLY A 72 4.54 -15.82 -8.60
N SER A 73 3.94 -16.96 -8.21
CA SER A 73 3.23 -17.86 -9.12
C SER A 73 1.72 -17.75 -8.95
N GLY A 74 0.99 -17.60 -10.07
CA GLY A 74 -0.48 -17.63 -10.05
C GLY A 74 -1.06 -18.94 -9.51
N VAL A 75 -0.44 -20.08 -9.81
CA VAL A 75 -0.84 -21.39 -9.23
C VAL A 75 -0.63 -21.40 -7.71
N GLY A 76 0.49 -20.84 -7.26
CA GLY A 76 0.78 -20.66 -5.83
C GLY A 76 -0.27 -19.78 -5.14
N ALA A 77 -0.59 -18.63 -5.75
CA ALA A 77 -1.60 -17.70 -5.26
C ALA A 77 -2.99 -18.36 -5.20
N ARG A 78 -3.44 -19.05 -6.26
CA ARG A 78 -4.72 -19.79 -6.25
C ARG A 78 -4.77 -20.78 -5.08
N ARG A 79 -3.72 -21.59 -4.90
CA ARG A 79 -3.64 -22.54 -3.78
C ARG A 79 -3.73 -21.86 -2.41
N MET A 80 -3.09 -20.70 -2.24
CA MET A 80 -3.11 -19.95 -0.98
C MET A 80 -4.50 -19.39 -0.67
N TRP A 81 -5.14 -18.71 -1.62
CA TRP A 81 -6.46 -18.11 -1.41
C TRP A 81 -7.60 -19.13 -1.42
N SER A 82 -7.45 -20.30 -2.06
CA SER A 82 -8.40 -21.40 -1.87
C SER A 82 -8.42 -21.91 -0.43
N LYS A 83 -7.29 -21.85 0.30
CA LYS A 83 -7.23 -22.22 1.72
C LYS A 83 -7.83 -21.14 2.62
N GLN A 84 -7.59 -19.87 2.31
CA GLN A 84 -8.16 -18.76 3.06
C GLN A 84 -8.67 -17.65 2.13
N PRO A 85 -9.94 -17.75 1.65
CA PRO A 85 -10.48 -16.83 0.65
C PRO A 85 -10.63 -15.38 1.12
N LYS A 86 -10.65 -15.14 2.43
CA LYS A 86 -10.80 -13.81 3.03
C LYS A 86 -9.47 -13.14 3.37
N ALA A 87 -8.33 -13.82 3.19
CA ALA A 87 -7.02 -13.26 3.52
C ALA A 87 -6.73 -12.00 2.72
N SER A 88 -6.16 -10.99 3.38
CA SER A 88 -5.59 -9.83 2.70
C SER A 88 -4.49 -10.22 1.73
N ILE A 89 -4.31 -9.39 0.72
CA ILE A 89 -3.23 -9.50 -0.26
C ILE A 89 -2.11 -8.58 0.19
N LEU A 90 -1.01 -9.17 0.62
CA LEU A 90 0.20 -8.46 1.00
C LEU A 90 1.29 -8.70 -0.05
N LEU A 91 1.97 -7.62 -0.45
CA LEU A 91 3.03 -7.62 -1.45
C LEU A 91 4.38 -7.38 -0.77
N PRO A 92 5.31 -8.34 -0.76
CA PRO A 92 6.67 -8.12 -0.29
C PRO A 92 7.39 -7.03 -1.09
N THR A 93 8.07 -6.11 -0.39
CA THR A 93 8.95 -5.10 -0.99
C THR A 93 10.42 -5.54 -0.93
N GLY A 94 11.31 -4.87 -1.66
CA GLY A 94 12.76 -5.16 -1.69
C GLY A 94 13.21 -6.16 -2.73
N ARG A 95 12.29 -6.84 -3.43
CA ARG A 95 12.61 -7.86 -4.43
C ARG A 95 12.29 -7.39 -5.84
N THR A 96 11.00 -7.15 -6.10
CA THR A 96 10.50 -6.78 -7.43
C THR A 96 10.13 -5.30 -7.51
N PHE A 97 9.88 -4.68 -6.36
CA PHE A 97 9.70 -3.24 -6.20
C PHE A 97 10.01 -2.83 -4.77
N ASP A 98 10.30 -1.55 -4.59
CA ASP A 98 10.19 -0.86 -3.31
C ASP A 98 9.00 0.10 -3.36
N ALA A 99 8.53 0.56 -2.20
CA ALA A 99 7.51 1.59 -2.13
C ALA A 99 8.01 2.83 -1.38
N ILE A 100 7.71 4.02 -1.89
CA ILE A 100 7.88 5.28 -1.18
C ILE A 100 6.52 5.67 -0.61
N GLU A 101 6.44 5.76 0.71
CA GLU A 101 5.24 6.07 1.47
C GLU A 101 5.23 7.55 1.86
N VAL A 102 4.11 8.22 1.59
CA VAL A 102 3.87 9.63 1.89
C VAL A 102 2.42 9.84 2.37
N PRO A 103 2.12 10.96 3.05
CA PRO A 103 0.74 11.39 3.29
C PRO A 103 -0.06 11.49 1.99
N GLU A 104 -1.36 11.18 2.07
CA GLU A 104 -2.28 11.22 0.94
C GLU A 104 -2.29 12.59 0.23
N SER A 105 -2.36 13.68 0.99
CA SER A 105 -2.37 15.04 0.42
C SER A 105 -1.08 15.36 -0.35
N ALA A 106 0.08 15.08 0.24
CA ALA A 106 1.37 15.21 -0.42
C ALA A 106 1.47 14.31 -1.66
N GLY A 107 0.96 13.07 -1.58
CA GLY A 107 0.94 12.14 -2.70
C GLY A 107 0.15 12.65 -3.90
N PHE A 108 -1.07 13.19 -3.68
CA PHE A 108 -1.85 13.78 -4.77
C PHE A 108 -1.19 15.04 -5.36
N LEU A 109 -0.61 15.89 -4.52
CA LEU A 109 0.16 17.05 -4.99
C LEU A 109 1.37 16.62 -5.85
N ALA A 110 2.08 15.59 -5.41
CA ALA A 110 3.21 15.03 -6.14
C ALA A 110 2.79 14.44 -7.48
N LEU A 111 1.69 13.67 -7.54
CA LEU A 111 1.14 13.13 -8.78
C LEU A 111 0.82 14.24 -9.78
N ALA A 112 0.05 15.25 -9.37
CA ALA A 112 -0.30 16.37 -10.24
C ALA A 112 0.94 17.10 -10.77
N ARG A 113 2.01 17.19 -9.98
CA ARG A 113 3.28 17.79 -10.40
C ARG A 113 4.02 16.89 -11.40
N MET A 114 4.11 15.60 -11.13
CA MET A 114 4.78 14.63 -12.00
C MET A 114 4.08 14.53 -13.36
N GLU A 115 2.75 14.55 -13.40
CA GLU A 115 1.96 14.58 -14.64
C GLU A 115 2.26 15.83 -15.47
N ARG A 116 2.32 17.01 -14.84
CA ARG A 116 2.69 18.27 -15.52
C ARG A 116 4.13 18.29 -16.03
N MET A 117 5.00 17.51 -15.42
CA MET A 117 6.41 17.34 -15.82
C MET A 117 6.60 16.18 -16.79
N GLU A 118 5.51 15.49 -17.19
CA GLU A 118 5.53 14.34 -18.09
C GLU A 118 6.47 13.22 -17.61
N LEU A 119 6.61 13.06 -16.28
CA LEU A 119 7.43 12.00 -15.70
C LEU A 119 6.75 10.63 -15.86
N THR A 120 7.57 9.60 -15.99
CA THR A 120 7.07 8.22 -16.07
C THR A 120 6.57 7.78 -14.69
N LEU A 121 5.25 7.62 -14.57
CA LEU A 121 4.59 7.26 -13.32
C LEU A 121 4.31 5.77 -13.22
N GLY A 122 4.82 5.16 -12.15
CA GLY A 122 4.49 3.79 -11.73
C GLY A 122 3.08 3.65 -11.12
N PRO A 123 2.69 2.44 -10.72
CA PRO A 123 1.51 2.20 -9.91
C PRO A 123 1.59 2.92 -8.56
N VAL A 124 0.44 3.39 -8.06
CA VAL A 124 0.33 4.06 -6.77
C VAL A 124 -0.92 3.57 -6.04
N THR A 125 -0.78 3.12 -4.81
CA THR A 125 -1.91 2.77 -3.94
C THR A 125 -2.23 3.90 -2.96
N CYS A 126 -3.48 3.98 -2.53
CA CYS A 126 -3.92 4.77 -1.39
C CYS A 126 -4.59 3.84 -0.38
N THR A 127 -4.27 4.03 0.89
CA THR A 127 -4.74 3.23 2.02
C THR A 127 -5.75 4.01 2.87
N PRO A 128 -6.70 3.34 3.55
CA PRO A 128 -7.70 4.02 4.37
C PRO A 128 -7.14 4.91 5.50
N ASP A 129 -5.92 4.67 5.95
CA ASP A 129 -5.16 5.49 6.91
C ASP A 129 -4.50 6.72 6.28
N ARG A 130 -4.92 7.10 5.06
CA ARG A 130 -4.49 8.31 4.34
C ARG A 130 -3.00 8.31 4.02
N ARG A 131 -2.47 7.13 3.66
CA ARG A 131 -1.11 6.96 3.15
C ARG A 131 -1.14 6.55 1.69
N MET A 132 -0.25 7.12 0.89
CA MET A 132 -0.03 6.73 -0.50
C MET A 132 1.32 6.05 -0.66
N TYR A 133 1.36 5.00 -1.47
CA TYR A 133 2.56 4.22 -1.73
C TYR A 133 2.89 4.26 -3.22
N PHE A 134 4.03 4.86 -3.56
CA PHE A 134 4.55 4.96 -4.92
C PHE A 134 5.48 3.78 -5.19
N PHE A 135 5.14 2.95 -6.17
CA PHE A 135 5.91 1.74 -6.47
C PHE A 135 7.06 2.11 -7.41
N VAL A 136 8.28 1.81 -6.97
CA VAL A 136 9.54 2.17 -7.64
C VAL A 136 10.43 0.94 -7.77
N LEU A 137 11.51 1.05 -8.55
CA LEU A 137 12.51 0.00 -8.63
C LEU A 137 13.09 -0.36 -7.24
N PRO A 138 13.45 -1.64 -7.02
CA PRO A 138 14.10 -2.07 -5.78
C PRO A 138 15.38 -1.27 -5.47
N GLY A 139 15.67 -1.08 -4.18
CA GLY A 139 16.83 -0.33 -3.72
C GLY A 139 16.53 1.15 -3.45
N ALA A 140 15.27 1.57 -3.54
CA ALA A 140 14.87 2.91 -3.13
C ALA A 140 15.14 3.16 -1.64
N ALA A 141 14.95 2.16 -0.78
CA ALA A 141 15.16 2.32 0.65
C ALA A 141 16.61 2.71 1.04
N THR A 142 17.60 2.33 0.25
CA THR A 142 19.00 2.71 0.47
C THR A 142 19.33 4.08 -0.13
N LYS A 143 18.71 4.45 -1.26
CA LYS A 143 18.99 5.71 -1.97
C LYS A 143 18.25 6.92 -1.40
N VAL A 144 16.97 6.77 -1.06
CA VAL A 144 16.05 7.87 -0.76
C VAL A 144 16.53 8.80 0.35
N PRO A 145 17.05 8.32 1.50
CA PRO A 145 17.52 9.21 2.56
C PRO A 145 18.59 10.20 2.08
N ASP A 146 19.53 9.76 1.24
CA ASP A 146 20.58 10.61 0.69
C ASP A 146 20.05 11.56 -0.40
N LEU A 147 19.12 11.09 -1.24
CA LEU A 147 18.48 11.93 -2.24
C LEU A 147 17.69 13.08 -1.59
N VAL A 148 16.93 12.80 -0.53
CA VAL A 148 16.20 13.80 0.24
C VAL A 148 17.15 14.85 0.85
N ARG A 149 18.29 14.41 1.42
CA ARG A 149 19.32 15.31 1.93
C ARG A 149 19.93 16.20 0.85
N LYS A 150 20.24 15.64 -0.32
CA LYS A 150 20.78 16.38 -1.48
C LYS A 150 19.81 17.45 -1.98
N LEU A 151 18.50 17.24 -1.82
CA LEU A 151 17.45 18.23 -2.11
C LEU A 151 17.29 19.30 -1.01
N GLY A 152 18.10 19.26 0.04
CA GLY A 152 18.08 20.24 1.14
C GLY A 152 17.05 19.94 2.24
N TRP A 153 16.40 18.78 2.21
CA TRP A 153 15.45 18.37 3.25
C TRP A 153 16.12 17.50 4.30
N VAL A 154 15.71 17.65 5.56
CA VAL A 154 16.04 16.69 6.61
C VAL A 154 15.03 15.54 6.52
N PRO A 155 15.44 14.28 6.27
CA PRO A 155 14.49 13.17 6.07
C PRO A 155 13.49 12.99 7.21
N ALA A 156 13.93 13.14 8.47
CA ALA A 156 13.04 13.04 9.63
C ALA A 156 12.09 14.24 9.81
N ALA A 157 12.29 15.34 9.07
CA ALA A 157 11.47 16.55 9.17
C ALA A 157 10.34 16.61 8.12
N ILE A 158 10.30 15.65 7.20
CA ILE A 158 9.23 15.46 6.22
C ILE A 158 8.66 14.06 6.41
N ASP A 159 7.35 13.91 6.28
CA ASP A 159 6.69 12.61 6.40
C ASP A 159 6.85 11.84 5.07
N LEU A 160 8.04 11.28 4.85
CA LEU A 160 8.37 10.47 3.68
C LEU A 160 9.23 9.30 4.15
N THR A 161 8.76 8.08 3.91
CA THR A 161 9.46 6.86 4.29
C THR A 161 9.53 5.87 3.14
N THR A 162 10.40 4.87 3.25
CA THR A 162 10.57 3.84 2.23
C THR A 162 10.30 2.45 2.81
N ARG A 163 9.60 1.62 2.04
CA ARG A 163 9.39 0.20 2.29
C ARG A 163 10.23 -0.59 1.29
N GLY A 164 11.40 -1.04 1.75
CA GLY A 164 12.33 -1.86 0.98
C GLY A 164 12.33 -3.31 1.43
N GLU A 165 13.47 -3.97 1.41
CA GLU A 165 13.61 -5.35 1.87
C GLU A 165 13.12 -5.53 3.32
N GLY A 166 12.55 -6.71 3.60
CA GLY A 166 11.99 -7.04 4.91
C GLY A 166 10.65 -6.37 5.23
N HIS A 167 10.07 -5.63 4.29
CA HIS A 167 8.76 -5.01 4.43
C HIS A 167 7.76 -5.59 3.43
N TYR A 168 6.50 -5.18 3.57
CA TYR A 168 5.43 -5.47 2.64
C TYR A 168 4.41 -4.31 2.64
N VAL A 169 3.58 -4.25 1.61
CA VAL A 169 2.44 -3.33 1.53
C VAL A 169 1.15 -4.08 1.26
N ALA A 170 0.02 -3.58 1.77
CA ALA A 170 -1.28 -4.13 1.44
C ALA A 170 -1.71 -3.72 0.03
N ALA A 171 -2.20 -4.66 -0.77
CA ALA A 171 -2.63 -4.44 -2.15
C ALA A 171 -4.15 -4.32 -2.24
N PRO A 172 -4.70 -3.51 -3.17
CA PRO A 172 -6.12 -3.56 -3.50
C PRO A 172 -6.57 -4.99 -3.89
N PRO A 173 -7.76 -5.46 -3.51
CA PRO A 173 -8.79 -4.75 -2.75
C PRO A 173 -8.75 -5.02 -1.22
N THR A 174 -7.57 -5.27 -0.61
CA THR A 174 -7.46 -5.56 0.84
C THR A 174 -8.19 -4.53 1.69
N ARG A 175 -9.02 -4.97 2.63
CA ARG A 175 -9.68 -4.11 3.63
C ARG A 175 -8.86 -3.94 4.90
N ILE A 176 -8.98 -2.75 5.49
CA ILE A 176 -8.35 -2.40 6.75
C ILE A 176 -9.45 -1.96 7.73
N GLY A 177 -9.87 -2.89 8.59
CA GLY A 177 -11.00 -2.72 9.50
C GLY A 177 -12.25 -2.12 8.84
N GLY A 178 -13.00 -1.35 9.64
CA GLY A 178 -14.17 -0.59 9.18
C GLY A 178 -13.83 0.66 8.37
N CYS A 179 -12.55 0.97 8.12
CA CYS A 179 -12.11 2.22 7.50
C CYS A 179 -12.20 2.20 5.97
N GLY A 180 -12.19 1.02 5.35
CA GLY A 180 -12.30 0.86 3.91
C GLY A 180 -11.31 -0.14 3.34
N ALA A 181 -11.07 -0.05 2.03
CA ALA A 181 -10.14 -0.91 1.30
C ALA A 181 -9.01 -0.10 0.69
N VAL A 182 -7.82 -0.69 0.58
CA VAL A 182 -6.72 -0.14 -0.23
C VAL A 182 -7.21 0.01 -1.67
N GLN A 183 -6.99 1.19 -2.25
CA GLN A 183 -7.37 1.54 -3.61
C GLN A 183 -6.15 1.83 -4.48
N TRP A 184 -6.33 1.73 -5.79
CA TRP A 184 -5.37 2.26 -6.75
C TRP A 184 -5.63 3.76 -6.96
N ALA A 185 -4.71 4.61 -6.54
CA ALA A 185 -4.67 6.01 -6.99
C ALA A 185 -4.19 6.07 -8.45
N ARG A 186 -3.21 5.22 -8.79
CA ARG A 186 -2.79 4.96 -10.17
C ARG A 186 -2.66 3.46 -10.40
N ARG A 187 -3.52 2.89 -11.25
CA ARG A 187 -3.59 1.45 -11.50
C ARG A 187 -2.34 0.92 -12.21
N PRO A 188 -1.95 -0.34 -11.95
CA PRO A 188 -1.03 -1.05 -12.81
C PRO A 188 -1.67 -1.27 -14.19
N THR A 189 -0.97 -0.87 -15.24
CA THR A 189 -1.33 -1.08 -16.66
C THR A 189 -0.08 -1.54 -17.43
N PRO A 190 -0.23 -2.05 -18.66
CA PRO A 190 0.93 -2.37 -19.50
C PRO A 190 1.87 -1.17 -19.72
N ALA A 191 1.33 0.05 -19.74
CA ALA A 191 2.10 1.29 -19.96
C ALA A 191 3.01 1.67 -18.76
N ASN A 192 2.72 1.19 -17.55
CA ASN A 192 3.58 1.38 -16.37
C ASN A 192 4.09 0.04 -15.82
N ARG A 193 4.35 -0.91 -16.73
CA ARG A 193 4.96 -2.20 -16.40
C ARG A 193 6.35 -2.00 -15.80
N TRP A 194 7.15 -1.13 -16.41
CA TRP A 194 8.45 -0.71 -15.89
C TRP A 194 8.23 0.33 -14.80
N LEU A 195 8.79 0.06 -13.63
CA LEU A 195 8.71 0.97 -12.49
C LEU A 195 9.77 2.07 -12.66
N PRO A 196 9.47 3.32 -12.27
CA PRO A 196 10.45 4.39 -12.25
C PRO A 196 11.50 4.15 -11.15
N ASP A 197 12.70 4.72 -11.32
CA ASP A 197 13.65 4.82 -10.21
C ASP A 197 13.15 5.85 -9.18
N ALA A 198 13.54 5.67 -7.91
CA ALA A 198 13.27 6.63 -6.87
C ALA A 198 13.85 8.02 -7.20
N GLU A 199 14.98 8.09 -7.90
CA GLU A 199 15.62 9.35 -8.34
C GLU A 199 14.70 10.20 -9.22
N GLU A 200 13.86 9.58 -10.04
CA GLU A 200 12.92 10.28 -10.91
C GLU A 200 11.78 10.92 -10.11
N LEU A 201 11.33 10.27 -9.03
CA LEU A 201 10.16 10.70 -8.27
C LEU A 201 10.50 11.59 -7.08
N ILE A 202 11.70 11.46 -6.52
CA ILE A 202 12.01 11.97 -5.18
C ILE A 202 11.92 13.49 -5.08
N SER A 203 12.25 14.23 -6.14
CA SER A 203 12.16 15.69 -6.15
C SER A 203 10.72 16.17 -5.92
N ALA A 204 9.75 15.58 -6.62
CA ALA A 204 8.35 15.93 -6.49
C ALA A 204 7.76 15.46 -5.14
N LEU A 205 8.12 14.25 -4.69
CA LEU A 205 7.64 13.71 -3.40
C LEU A 205 8.18 14.52 -2.21
N ALA A 206 9.49 14.77 -2.17
CA ALA A 206 10.12 15.52 -1.09
C ALA A 206 9.59 16.95 -1.01
N TYR A 207 9.40 17.62 -2.16
CA TYR A 207 8.76 18.93 -2.21
C TYR A 207 7.34 18.92 -1.64
N ALA A 208 6.50 17.97 -2.05
CA ALA A 208 5.12 17.89 -1.59
C ALA A 208 5.03 17.60 -0.09
N CYS A 209 5.84 16.67 0.42
CA CYS A 209 5.90 16.35 1.85
C CYS A 209 6.45 17.53 2.66
N GLY A 210 7.46 18.22 2.14
CA GLY A 210 8.02 19.43 2.76
C GLY A 210 7.01 20.56 2.88
N ARG A 211 6.18 20.76 1.85
CA ARG A 211 5.07 21.71 1.87
C ARG A 211 4.02 21.34 2.93
N GLU A 212 3.59 20.09 2.95
CA GLU A 212 2.60 19.63 3.93
C GLU A 212 3.13 19.78 5.37
N ALA A 213 4.39 19.45 5.61
CA ALA A 213 5.04 19.64 6.91
C ALA A 213 5.11 21.12 7.33
N ALA A 214 5.35 22.03 6.38
CA ALA A 214 5.33 23.47 6.66
C ALA A 214 3.92 23.98 7.00
N GLU A 215 2.90 23.53 6.26
CA GLU A 215 1.50 23.87 6.52
C GLU A 215 1.02 23.32 7.88
N ALA A 216 1.45 22.11 8.27
CA ALA A 216 1.14 21.54 9.58
C ALA A 216 1.78 22.33 10.75
N ARG A 217 3.03 22.78 10.58
CA ARG A 217 3.70 23.64 11.57
C ARG A 217 2.99 24.98 11.74
N GLY A 218 2.60 25.63 10.64
CA GLY A 218 1.86 26.90 10.68
C GLY A 218 0.46 26.83 11.30
N ARG A 219 -0.16 25.64 11.36
CA ARG A 219 -1.42 25.42 12.08
C ARG A 219 -1.25 25.23 13.59
N THR A 220 -0.03 24.91 14.03
CA THR A 220 0.28 24.58 15.43
C THR A 220 0.96 25.74 16.16
N SER A 221 1.52 26.70 15.42
CA SER A 221 2.07 27.97 15.92
C SER A 221 0.99 29.03 16.08
#